data_AF-A0A4D8PM24-F1
#
_entry.id   AF-A0A4D8PM24-F1
#
_cell.length_a   1.000
_cell.length_b   1.000
_cell.length_c   1.000
_cell.angle_alpha   90.00
_cell.angle_beta   90.00
_cell.angle_gamma   90.00
#
_symmetry.space_group_name_H-M   'P 1'
#
loop_
_entity.id
_entity.type
_entity.pdbx_description
1 polymer ?
#
loop_
_entity_poly.entity_id
_entity_poly.type
_entity_poly.pdbx_seq_one_letter_code
_entity_poly.pdbx_strand_id
1 'polypeptide(L)'
;MPRFQIEMSDDGLKELERLVDLTKASTKKEVINNALTLLAWAIRQRREGFEIGATRDGRTISKQLEMPILSNIKADAPEEHPPLANAN
;
A
#
# COMPACT_ATOMS: atom_id res chain seq x y z
N MET A 1 -16.40 -19.14 -2.49
CA MET A 1 -15.63 -17.88 -2.54
C MET A 1 -16.63 -16.73 -2.67
N PRO A 2 -16.53 -15.67 -1.85
CA PRO A 2 -17.43 -14.53 -1.95
C PRO A 2 -17.31 -13.87 -3.33
N ARG A 3 -18.44 -13.47 -3.90
CA ARG A 3 -18.52 -12.71 -5.14
C ARG A 3 -18.99 -11.30 -4.79
N PHE A 4 -18.28 -10.30 -5.28
CA PHE A 4 -18.68 -8.91 -5.19
C PHE A 4 -18.60 -8.29 -6.59
N GLN A 5 -19.47 -7.32 -6.87
CA GLN A 5 -19.44 -6.55 -8.09
C GLN A 5 -18.87 -5.17 -7.77
N ILE A 6 -18.00 -4.68 -8.63
CA ILE A 6 -17.39 -3.35 -8.51
C ILE A 6 -17.92 -2.53 -9.67
N GLU A 7 -18.55 -1.40 -9.37
CA GLU A 7 -18.80 -0.35 -10.35
C GLU A 7 -17.55 0.51 -10.46
N MET A 8 -17.08 0.74 -11.68
CA MET A 8 -15.93 1.59 -11.97
C MET A 8 -16.15 2.33 -13.29
N SER A 9 -15.47 3.46 -13.47
CA SER A 9 -15.49 4.18 -14.74
C SER A 9 -14.83 3.37 -15.86
N ASP A 10 -15.17 3.70 -17.10
CA ASP A 10 -14.54 3.10 -18.29
C ASP A 10 -13.02 3.25 -18.26
N ASP A 11 -12.52 4.40 -17.80
CA ASP A 11 -11.08 4.65 -17.67
C ASP A 11 -10.45 3.77 -16.59
N GLY A 12 -11.16 3.53 -15.48
CA GLY A 12 -10.72 2.59 -14.44
C GLY A 12 -10.65 1.15 -14.94
N LEU A 13 -11.62 0.75 -15.77
CA LEU A 13 -11.62 -0.58 -16.40
C LEU A 13 -10.46 -0.75 -17.39
N LYS A 14 -10.22 0.25 -18.25
CA LYS A 14 -9.08 0.25 -19.18
C LYS A 14 -7.74 0.17 -18.47
N GLU A 15 -7.59 0.90 -17.36
CA GLU A 15 -6.37 0.84 -16.55
C GLU A 15 -6.18 -0.54 -15.92
N LEU A 16 -7.26 -1.16 -15.43
CA LEU A 16 -7.21 -2.52 -14.91
C LEU A 16 -6.79 -3.53 -16.00
N GLU A 17 -7.31 -3.39 -17.23
CA GLU A 17 -6.91 -4.22 -18.38
C GLU A 17 -5.44 -4.03 -18.73
N ARG A 18 -4.98 -2.79 -18.77
CA ARG A 18 -3.55 -2.46 -18.99
C ARG A 18 -2.66 -3.11 -17.92
N LEU A 19 -3.07 -3.10 -16.66
CA LEU A 19 -2.33 -3.73 -15.57
C LEU A 19 -2.30 -5.25 -15.68
N VAL A 20 -3.39 -5.88 -16.12
CA VAL A 20 -3.42 -7.32 -16.43
C VAL A 20 -2.34 -7.66 -17.45
N ASP A 21 -2.30 -6.92 -18.56
CA ASP A 21 -1.33 -7.15 -19.64
C ASP A 21 0.12 -6.94 -19.18
N LEU A 22 0.38 -5.85 -18.45
CA LEU A 22 1.72 -5.51 -17.95
C LEU A 22 2.25 -6.52 -16.93
N THR A 23 1.38 -7.03 -16.07
CA THR A 23 1.75 -7.99 -15.02
C THR A 23 1.69 -9.44 -15.51
N LYS A 24 1.17 -9.67 -16.72
CA LYS A 24 0.86 -11.00 -17.27
C LYS A 24 -0.06 -11.81 -16.36
N ALA A 25 -0.93 -11.12 -15.62
CA ALA A 25 -1.92 -11.77 -14.78
C ALA A 25 -2.91 -12.55 -15.66
N SER A 26 -3.38 -13.69 -15.16
CA SER A 26 -4.34 -14.51 -15.91
C SER A 26 -5.75 -13.93 -15.86
N THR A 27 -6.05 -13.11 -14.85
CA THR A 27 -7.39 -12.52 -14.66
C THR A 27 -7.34 -11.13 -14.01
N LYS A 28 -8.36 -10.31 -14.26
CA LYS A 28 -8.61 -9.03 -13.54
C LYS A 28 -8.67 -9.22 -12.01
N LYS A 29 -9.24 -10.35 -11.55
CA LYS A 29 -9.32 -10.71 -10.13
C LYS A 29 -7.94 -10.83 -9.49
N GLU A 30 -6.98 -11.40 -10.21
CA GLU A 30 -5.60 -11.56 -9.72
C GLU A 30 -4.94 -10.20 -9.49
N VAL A 31 -5.09 -9.25 -10.42
CA VAL A 31 -4.61 -7.87 -10.24
C VAL A 31 -5.27 -7.21 -9.03
N ILE A 32 -6.59 -7.30 -8.90
CA ILE A 32 -7.32 -6.73 -7.76
C ILE A 32 -6.83 -7.33 -6.44
N ASN A 33 -6.67 -8.65 -6.36
CA ASN A 33 -6.17 -9.31 -5.15
C ASN A 33 -4.76 -8.85 -4.78
N ASN A 34 -3.87 -8.68 -5.76
CA ASN A 34 -2.52 -8.17 -5.53
C ASN A 34 -2.54 -6.70 -5.09
N ALA A 35 -3.41 -5.88 -5.68
CA ALA A 35 -3.60 -4.49 -5.27
C ALA A 35 -4.10 -4.38 -3.82
N LEU A 36 -4.99 -5.26 -3.38
CA LEU A 36 -5.45 -5.33 -1.99
C LEU A 36 -4.29 -5.69 -1.04
N THR A 37 -3.44 -6.64 -1.41
CA THR A 37 -2.25 -7.00 -0.63
C THR A 37 -1.28 -5.82 -0.51
N LEU A 38 -1.02 -5.11 -1.61
CA LEU A 38 -0.17 -3.92 -1.63
C LEU A 38 -0.73 -2.81 -0.74
N LEU A 39 -2.04 -2.55 -0.83
CA LEU A 39 -2.70 -1.55 0.00
C LEU A 39 -2.66 -1.92 1.49
N ALA A 40 -2.87 -3.18 1.83
CA ALA A 40 -2.75 -3.66 3.21
C ALA A 40 -1.33 -3.48 3.75
N TRP A 41 -0.31 -3.75 2.94
CA TRP A 41 1.08 -3.47 3.30
C TRP A 41 1.31 -1.97 3.51
N ALA A 42 0.86 -1.13 2.57
CA ALA A 42 1.00 0.32 2.66
C ALA A 42 0.38 0.87 3.96
N ILE A 43 -0.81 0.41 4.33
CA ILE A 43 -1.47 0.81 5.58
C ILE A 43 -0.60 0.46 6.80
N ARG A 44 0.00 -0.74 6.84
CA ARG A 44 0.90 -1.12 7.95
C ARG A 44 2.10 -0.18 8.04
N GLN A 45 2.76 0.12 6.93
CA GLN A 45 3.89 1.05 6.91
C GLN A 45 3.50 2.43 7.43
N ARG A 46 2.32 2.95 7.03
CA ARG A 46 1.81 4.23 7.55
C ARG A 46 1.54 4.19 9.05
N ARG A 47 0.98 3.09 9.57
CA ARG A 47 0.73 2.91 11.01
C ARG A 47 2.03 2.85 11.82
N GLU A 48 3.07 2.25 11.25
CA GLU A 48 4.41 2.23 11.82
C GLU A 48 5.15 3.58 11.70
N GLY A 49 4.52 4.61 11.12
CA GLY A 49 5.09 5.95 10.98
C GLY A 49 5.96 6.14 9.74
N PHE A 50 6.05 5.16 8.84
CA PHE A 50 6.82 5.29 7.61
C PHE A 50 6.09 6.13 6.55
N GLU A 51 6.89 6.81 5.73
CA GLU A 51 6.46 7.34 4.43
C GLU A 51 6.68 6.28 3.35
N ILE A 52 5.77 6.22 2.38
CA ILE A 52 5.90 5.31 1.24
C ILE A 52 6.35 6.15 0.06
N GLY A 53 7.51 5.82 -0.52
CA GLY A 53 8.06 6.52 -1.65
C GLY A 53 8.97 5.65 -2.49
N ALA A 54 9.33 6.14 -3.66
CA ALA A 54 10.30 5.48 -4.52
C ALA A 54 11.74 5.83 -4.09
N THR A 55 12.62 4.82 -4.04
CA THR A 55 14.05 5.01 -3.78
C THR A 55 14.87 4.47 -4.96
N ARG A 56 15.95 5.14 -5.34
CA ARG A 56 16.94 4.65 -6.32
C ARG A 56 18.34 4.84 -5.75
N ASP A 57 19.14 3.77 -5.77
CA ASP A 57 20.53 3.77 -5.29
C ASP A 57 20.69 4.29 -3.85
N GLY A 58 19.75 3.93 -2.96
CA GLY A 58 19.74 4.38 -1.57
C GLY A 58 19.37 5.85 -1.36
N ARG A 59 19.11 6.59 -2.46
CA ARG A 59 18.60 7.96 -2.40
C ARG A 59 17.09 7.94 -2.57
N THR A 60 16.39 8.57 -1.64
CA THR A 60 14.96 8.83 -1.78
C THR A 60 14.76 9.68 -3.02
N ILE A 61 14.04 9.14 -4.01
CA ILE A 61 13.48 9.97 -5.07
C ILE A 61 12.32 10.71 -4.41
N SER A 62 12.21 12.02 -4.65
CA SER A 62 11.17 12.90 -4.09
C SER A 62 9.74 12.60 -4.57
N LYS A 63 9.45 11.34 -4.92
CA LYS A 63 8.12 10.84 -5.27
C LYS A 63 7.61 9.98 -4.13
N GLN A 64 6.80 10.60 -3.28
CA GLN A 64 5.98 9.89 -2.32
C GLN A 64 4.73 9.33 -3.01
N LEU A 65 4.24 8.20 -2.52
CA LEU A 65 2.97 7.62 -2.94
C LEU A 65 1.83 8.42 -2.31
N GLU A 66 1.24 9.32 -3.09
CA GLU A 66 0.03 10.04 -2.68
C GLU A 66 -1.21 9.22 -3.02
N MET A 67 -1.85 8.69 -1.98
CA MET A 67 -3.16 8.05 -2.09
C MET A 67 -4.09 8.68 -1.06
N PRO A 68 -5.20 9.31 -1.48
CA PRO A 68 -6.14 9.94 -0.54
C PRO A 68 -6.63 9.00 0.57
N ILE A 69 -6.74 7.70 0.30
CA ILE A 69 -7.16 6.72 1.31
C ILE A 69 -6.12 6.50 2.43
N LEU A 70 -4.85 6.85 2.19
CA LEU A 70 -3.77 6.72 3.19
C LEU A 70 -3.66 7.95 4.11
N SER A 71 -4.26 9.09 3.74
CA SER A 71 -4.19 10.31 4.57
C SER A 71 -4.98 10.17 5.88
N ASN A 72 -5.96 9.27 5.91
CA ASN A 72 -6.77 8.96 7.09
C ASN A 72 -6.07 7.99 8.06
N ILE A 73 -4.94 7.40 7.67
CA ILE A 73 -4.20 6.46 8.50
C ILE A 73 -3.29 7.24 9.44
N LYS A 74 -3.58 7.17 10.75
CA LYS A 74 -2.73 7.73 11.80
C LYS A 74 -1.64 6.73 12.17
N ALA A 75 -0.46 7.24 12.47
CA ALA A 75 0.57 6.42 13.11
C ALA A 75 0.04 5.94 14.46
N ASP A 76 0.32 4.68 14.78
CA ASP A 76 0.13 4.21 16.15
C ASP A 76 1.09 5.03 17.04
N ALA A 77 0.64 5.39 18.25
CA ALA A 77 1.54 6.07 19.19
C ALA A 77 2.79 5.20 19.39
N PRO A 78 4.01 5.76 19.36
CA PRO A 78 5.19 4.97 19.64
C PRO A 78 5.01 4.33 21.01
N GLU A 79 5.04 3.00 21.08
CA GLU A 79 5.17 2.32 22.38
C GLU A 79 6.43 2.87 23.03
N GLU A 80 6.25 3.63 24.11
CA GLU A 80 7.34 4.01 25.00
C GLU A 80 7.97 2.72 25.51
N HIS A 81 9.05 2.27 24.86
CA HIS A 81 9.93 1.27 25.45
C HIS A 81 10.46 1.88 26.75
N PRO A 82 10.10 1.37 27.95
CA PRO A 82 10.67 1.88 29.18
C PRO A 82 12.20 1.67 29.11
N PRO A 83 12.99 2.65 29.56
CA PRO A 83 14.45 2.49 29.57
C PRO A 83 14.79 1.20 30.31
N LEU A 84 15.62 0.37 29.70
CA LEU A 84 16.18 -0.83 30.32
C LEU A 84 16.76 -0.40 31.67
N ALA A 85 16.04 -0.73 32.75
CA ALA A 85 16.46 -0.40 34.09
C ALA A 85 17.83 -1.05 34.30
N ASN A 86 18.79 -0.22 34.70
CA ASN A 86 20.18 -0.60 34.96
C ASN A 86 20.22 -1.91 35.76
N ALA A 87 20.74 -2.97 35.14
CA ALA A 87 21.16 -4.16 35.87
C ALA A 87 22.47 -3.81 36.59
N ASN A 88 22.36 -3.63 37.91
CA ASN A 88 23.48 -3.58 38.84
C ASN A 88 24.30 -4.88 38.78
#